data_AF-A0A433ABE1-F1
#
_entry.id   AF-A0A433ABE1-F1
#
_cell.length_a   1.000
_cell.length_b   1.000
_cell.length_c   1.000
_cell.angle_alpha   90.00
_cell.angle_beta   90.00
_cell.angle_gamma   90.00
#
_symmetry.space_group_name_H-M   'P 1'
#
loop_
_entity.id
_entity.type
_entity.pdbx_description
1 polymer ?
#
loop_
_entity_poly.entity_id
_entity_poly.type
_entity_poly.pdbx_seq_one_letter_code
_entity_poly.pdbx_strand_id
1 'polypeptide(L)'
;MPTILQNIFFLITELLRVPVDLATGITRRSYQISRAVDAPKSVIWAVVSANKIKLEGPPPMELDTDPDPERPGVFTGTCIYGGRHLRFAYQVIAETPGEALTLRLLPEECDPIYHFGSEYIGAVAVSGDDQRSIITESCELTHTKFSTRLLMPLTLLRSLYSLKRTAETRAGRGRDWSDQVRNAFLTGALTFASFAAIFDVSIAVMLLIVVLLHELGHVIAMRLVGIPVRGIYFIPFFGGVAVGQNFGSSEAVRGFVALMGPAASMLTTALFVWLSVQQQDQFMSDLALMSAAVNGLNLLPILPLDGGRVLQALTARLPVRLTRAIHGAMLLFGLVLAAVFRDVLLMIIILAIAPGVLFAKVNAQQMPTPLTGSQTFWLASGYVATFVFYLAIVIQLWNEAFAAGAV
;
A
#
# COMPACT_ATOMS: atom_id res chain seq x y z
N MET A 1 -11.72 -19.11 14.07
CA MET A 1 -11.54 -17.65 14.17
C MET A 1 -11.20 -17.12 12.78
N PRO A 2 -11.85 -16.06 12.28
CA PRO A 2 -11.50 -15.42 11.01
C PRO A 2 -9.99 -15.08 10.92
N THR A 3 -9.38 -15.26 9.75
CA THR A 3 -7.93 -15.03 9.52
C THR A 3 -7.46 -13.65 9.97
N ILE A 4 -8.29 -12.62 9.77
CA ILE A 4 -7.99 -11.24 10.18
C ILE A 4 -7.90 -11.14 11.70
N LEU A 5 -8.80 -11.78 12.44
CA LEU A 5 -8.77 -11.76 13.90
C LEU A 5 -7.55 -12.51 14.45
N GLN A 6 -7.14 -13.61 13.79
CA GLN A 6 -5.87 -14.28 14.13
C GLN A 6 -4.66 -13.38 13.85
N ASN A 7 -4.66 -12.63 12.75
CA ASN A 7 -3.60 -11.67 12.43
C ASN A 7 -3.54 -10.52 13.45
N ILE A 8 -4.69 -9.93 13.78
CA ILE A 8 -4.79 -8.85 14.77
C ILE A 8 -4.33 -9.34 16.14
N PHE A 9 -4.81 -10.52 16.57
CA PHE A 9 -4.40 -11.10 17.85
C PHE A 9 -2.90 -11.37 17.90
N PHE A 10 -2.32 -11.92 16.82
CA PHE A 10 -0.88 -12.11 16.70
C PHE A 10 -0.12 -10.78 16.81
N LEU A 11 -0.53 -9.76 16.05
CA LEU A 11 0.10 -8.44 16.09
C LEU A 11 0.02 -7.78 17.46
N ILE A 12 -1.15 -7.80 18.11
CA ILE A 12 -1.33 -7.26 19.45
C ILE A 12 -0.44 -8.00 20.44
N THR A 13 -0.39 -9.34 20.36
CA THR A 13 0.43 -10.16 21.25
C THR A 13 1.91 -9.83 21.11
N GLU A 14 2.43 -9.72 19.87
CA GLU A 14 3.82 -9.33 19.64
C GLU A 14 4.09 -7.87 20.04
N LEU A 15 3.14 -6.96 19.83
CA LEU A 15 3.27 -5.56 20.23
C LEU A 15 3.34 -5.42 21.77
N LEU A 16 2.50 -6.15 22.49
CA LEU A 16 2.46 -6.14 23.96
C LEU A 16 3.72 -6.76 24.59
N ARG A 17 4.47 -7.58 23.84
CA ARG A 17 5.78 -8.09 24.29
C ARG A 17 6.87 -7.03 24.26
N VAL A 18 6.78 -6.04 23.36
CA VAL A 18 7.86 -5.05 23.17
C VAL A 18 8.25 -4.31 24.46
N PRO A 19 7.32 -3.80 25.31
CA PRO A 19 7.68 -3.16 26.57
C PRO A 19 8.38 -4.11 27.55
N VAL A 20 7.95 -5.39 27.61
CA VAL A 20 8.56 -6.40 28.47
C VAL A 20 10.00 -6.67 28.03
N ASP A 21 10.22 -6.87 26.73
CA ASP A 21 11.54 -7.10 26.16
C ASP A 21 12.53 -5.98 26.48
N LEU A 22 12.06 -4.74 26.38
CA LEU A 22 12.86 -3.55 26.69
C LEU A 22 13.18 -3.47 28.18
N ALA A 23 12.19 -3.75 29.05
CA ALA A 23 12.38 -3.73 30.49
C ALA A 23 13.33 -4.84 30.98
N THR A 24 13.34 -6.01 30.32
CA THR A 24 14.16 -7.17 30.73
C THR A 24 15.43 -7.34 29.89
N GLY A 25 15.70 -6.46 28.93
CA GLY A 25 16.88 -6.53 28.06
C GLY A 25 16.89 -7.72 27.08
N ILE A 26 15.74 -8.31 26.77
CA ILE A 26 15.66 -9.45 25.83
C ILE A 26 15.79 -8.94 24.41
N THR A 27 16.88 -9.27 23.73
CA THR A 27 17.16 -8.85 22.34
C THR A 27 16.90 -9.93 21.30
N ARG A 28 17.05 -11.21 21.68
CA ARG A 28 16.83 -12.37 20.80
C ARG A 28 15.38 -12.84 20.90
N ARG A 29 14.70 -12.97 19.77
CA ARG A 29 13.30 -13.39 19.71
C ARG A 29 13.05 -14.40 18.59
N SER A 30 12.06 -15.26 18.84
CA SER A 30 11.52 -16.20 17.87
C SER A 30 10.06 -15.85 17.62
N TYR A 31 9.70 -15.76 16.35
CA TYR A 31 8.36 -15.50 15.85
C TYR A 31 7.88 -16.73 15.08
N GLN A 32 6.62 -17.09 15.24
CA GLN A 32 6.02 -18.23 14.53
C GLN A 32 4.57 -17.95 14.19
N ILE A 33 4.18 -18.33 12.98
CA ILE A 33 2.82 -18.20 12.49
C ILE A 33 2.47 -19.37 11.56
N SER A 34 1.25 -19.88 11.69
CA SER A 34 0.77 -21.01 10.88
C SER A 34 -0.56 -20.70 10.21
N ARG A 35 -0.76 -21.13 8.97
CA ARG A 35 -2.02 -20.99 8.25
C ARG A 35 -2.34 -22.24 7.44
N ALA A 36 -3.62 -22.62 7.47
CA ALA A 36 -4.17 -23.57 6.52
C ALA A 36 -4.16 -22.96 5.12
N VAL A 37 -3.81 -23.79 4.13
CA VAL A 37 -3.66 -23.45 2.72
C VAL A 37 -4.47 -24.46 1.91
N ASP A 38 -5.31 -23.96 1.02
CA ASP A 38 -6.12 -24.78 0.12
C ASP A 38 -5.30 -25.16 -1.13
N ALA A 39 -4.21 -25.88 -0.92
CA ALA A 39 -3.33 -26.37 -1.97
C ALA A 39 -2.67 -27.69 -1.53
N PRO A 40 -2.36 -28.61 -2.46
CA PRO A 40 -1.61 -29.81 -2.14
C PRO A 40 -0.24 -29.49 -1.54
N LYS A 41 0.21 -30.36 -0.62
CA LYS A 41 1.51 -30.22 0.05
C LYS A 41 2.66 -30.08 -0.95
N SER A 42 2.60 -30.82 -2.06
CA SER A 42 3.60 -30.78 -3.15
C SER A 42 3.66 -29.42 -3.85
N VAL A 43 2.51 -28.78 -4.10
CA VAL A 43 2.43 -27.45 -4.71
C VAL A 43 2.99 -26.39 -3.75
N ILE A 44 2.66 -26.51 -2.46
CA ILE A 44 3.20 -25.62 -1.43
C ILE A 44 4.71 -25.76 -1.33
N TRP A 45 5.23 -26.99 -1.29
CA TRP A 45 6.66 -27.25 -1.27
C TRP A 45 7.38 -26.58 -2.44
N ALA A 46 6.86 -26.78 -3.66
CA ALA A 46 7.39 -26.17 -4.88
C ALA A 46 7.31 -24.63 -4.90
N VAL A 47 6.51 -24.00 -4.03
CA VAL A 47 6.50 -22.55 -3.84
C VAL A 47 7.56 -22.13 -2.83
N VAL A 48 7.65 -22.80 -1.68
CA VAL A 48 8.55 -22.40 -0.58
C VAL A 48 10.02 -22.72 -0.86
N SER A 49 10.30 -23.76 -1.64
CA SER A 49 11.65 -24.19 -2.00
C SER A 49 12.16 -23.59 -3.32
N ALA A 50 11.40 -22.70 -3.95
CA ALA A 50 11.77 -22.14 -5.25
C ALA A 50 12.78 -21.01 -5.11
N ASN A 51 13.95 -21.17 -5.73
CA ASN A 51 14.99 -20.15 -5.80
C ASN A 51 14.67 -19.03 -6.81
N LYS A 52 13.75 -19.33 -7.75
CA LYS A 52 13.23 -18.40 -8.76
C LYS A 52 11.70 -18.45 -8.78
N ILE A 53 11.05 -17.42 -8.26
CA ILE A 53 9.59 -17.41 -8.12
C ILE A 53 9.01 -16.00 -8.03
N LYS A 54 7.89 -15.79 -8.69
CA LYS A 54 7.02 -14.63 -8.48
C LYS A 54 5.95 -14.95 -7.44
N LEU A 55 6.04 -14.27 -6.31
CA LEU A 55 5.14 -14.38 -5.18
C LEU A 55 4.05 -13.31 -5.23
N GLU A 56 2.81 -13.71 -4.92
CA GLU A 56 1.62 -12.87 -4.98
C GLU A 56 1.53 -11.96 -3.76
N GLY A 57 1.10 -10.71 -3.91
CA GLY A 57 0.91 -9.82 -2.78
C GLY A 57 0.90 -8.35 -3.17
N PRO A 58 0.51 -7.45 -2.27
CA PRO A 58 0.69 -6.01 -2.47
C PRO A 58 1.89 -5.46 -1.66
N PRO A 59 2.99 -5.00 -2.30
CA PRO A 59 3.37 -5.23 -3.69
C PRO A 59 3.75 -6.70 -3.97
N PRO A 60 3.81 -7.12 -5.26
CA PRO A 60 4.34 -8.44 -5.59
C PRO A 60 5.83 -8.50 -5.27
N MET A 61 6.32 -9.73 -5.05
CA MET A 61 7.73 -10.01 -4.83
C MET A 61 8.20 -11.02 -5.87
N GLU A 62 9.36 -10.81 -6.46
CA GLU A 62 9.96 -11.76 -7.38
C GLU A 62 11.36 -12.10 -6.89
N LEU A 63 11.58 -13.36 -6.57
CA LEU A 63 12.86 -13.89 -6.15
C LEU A 63 13.54 -14.47 -7.39
N ASP A 64 14.78 -14.09 -7.63
CA ASP A 64 15.65 -14.66 -8.65
C ASP A 64 17.05 -14.85 -8.05
N THR A 65 17.29 -16.05 -7.52
CA THR A 65 18.55 -16.43 -6.89
C THR A 65 19.12 -17.68 -7.51
N ASP A 66 20.44 -17.72 -7.62
CA ASP A 66 21.22 -18.83 -8.15
C ASP A 66 22.18 -19.35 -7.07
N PRO A 67 22.48 -20.66 -7.06
CA PRO A 67 23.47 -21.22 -6.16
C PRO A 67 24.84 -20.61 -6.45
N ASP A 68 25.56 -20.26 -5.39
CA ASP A 68 26.92 -19.76 -5.47
C ASP A 68 27.87 -20.92 -5.82
N PRO A 69 28.63 -20.82 -6.94
CA PRO A 69 29.52 -21.90 -7.37
C PRO A 69 30.69 -22.15 -6.41
N GLU A 70 31.08 -21.17 -5.60
CA GLU A 70 32.21 -21.25 -4.67
C GLU A 70 31.79 -21.61 -3.25
N ARG A 71 30.52 -21.35 -2.88
CA ARG A 71 30.00 -21.51 -1.52
C ARG A 71 28.81 -22.48 -1.48
N PRO A 72 29.03 -23.78 -1.21
CA PRO A 72 27.96 -24.77 -1.15
C PRO A 72 26.83 -24.37 -0.19
N GLY A 73 25.59 -24.46 -0.68
CA GLY A 73 24.38 -24.11 0.08
C GLY A 73 24.11 -22.60 0.19
N VAL A 74 24.97 -21.74 -0.37
CA VAL A 74 24.71 -20.30 -0.47
C VAL A 74 24.02 -20.00 -1.80
N PHE A 75 23.03 -19.13 -1.75
CA PHE A 75 22.29 -18.63 -2.90
C PHE A 75 22.38 -17.11 -2.92
N THR A 76 22.65 -16.55 -4.09
CA THR A 76 22.79 -15.11 -4.30
C THR A 76 21.96 -14.67 -5.50
N GLY A 77 21.48 -13.43 -5.46
CA GLY A 77 20.77 -12.87 -6.58
C GLY A 77 19.97 -11.63 -6.21
N THR A 78 18.79 -11.52 -6.78
CA THR A 78 17.93 -10.35 -6.62
C THR A 78 16.54 -10.71 -6.16
N CYS A 79 15.98 -9.84 -5.32
CA CYS A 79 14.58 -9.84 -4.97
C CYS A 79 13.97 -8.53 -5.47
N ILE A 80 13.02 -8.61 -6.40
CA ILE A 80 12.28 -7.46 -6.92
C ILE A 80 11.06 -7.23 -6.03
N TYR A 81 11.06 -6.13 -5.31
CA TYR A 81 10.00 -5.76 -4.38
C TYR A 81 9.44 -4.39 -4.74
N GLY A 82 8.15 -4.33 -5.11
CA GLY A 82 7.51 -3.06 -5.50
C GLY A 82 8.20 -2.36 -6.67
N GLY A 83 8.80 -3.14 -7.58
CA GLY A 83 9.59 -2.65 -8.73
C GLY A 83 11.04 -2.29 -8.41
N ARG A 84 11.49 -2.41 -7.15
CA ARG A 84 12.89 -2.18 -6.76
C ARG A 84 13.63 -3.51 -6.77
N HIS A 85 14.72 -3.61 -7.52
CA HIS A 85 15.65 -4.75 -7.45
C HIS A 85 16.55 -4.59 -6.23
N LEU A 86 16.44 -5.52 -5.30
CA LEU A 86 17.18 -5.54 -4.04
C LEU A 86 18.14 -6.72 -4.06
N ARG A 87 19.40 -6.50 -3.68
CA ARG A 87 20.35 -7.61 -3.49
C ARG A 87 19.86 -8.53 -2.38
N PHE A 88 19.95 -9.83 -2.61
CA PHE A 88 19.46 -10.83 -1.68
C PHE A 88 20.37 -12.05 -1.70
N ALA A 89 20.78 -12.50 -0.51
CA ALA A 89 21.67 -13.63 -0.34
C ALA A 89 21.32 -14.38 0.95
N TYR A 90 21.32 -15.70 0.87
CA TYR A 90 21.00 -16.57 1.99
C TYR A 90 21.76 -17.90 1.89
N GLN A 91 21.89 -18.59 3.02
CA GLN A 91 22.45 -19.92 3.12
C GLN A 91 21.38 -20.91 3.57
N VAL A 92 21.22 -22.02 2.87
CA VAL A 92 20.39 -23.14 3.32
C VAL A 92 21.12 -23.84 4.46
N ILE A 93 20.52 -23.83 5.66
CA ILE A 93 21.06 -24.49 6.85
C ILE A 93 20.62 -25.95 6.88
N ALA A 94 19.33 -26.19 6.62
CA ALA A 94 18.73 -27.52 6.65
C ALA A 94 17.55 -27.57 5.67
N GLU A 95 17.43 -28.69 4.96
CA GLU A 95 16.33 -28.97 4.07
C GLU A 95 15.88 -30.41 4.28
N THR A 96 14.58 -30.60 4.51
CA THR A 96 13.90 -31.89 4.48
C THR A 96 12.87 -31.80 3.37
N PRO A 97 13.16 -32.35 2.18
CA PRO A 97 12.32 -32.20 1.01
C PRO A 97 10.85 -32.55 1.28
N GLY A 98 9.95 -31.62 0.95
CA GLY A 98 8.53 -31.74 1.19
C GLY A 98 8.07 -31.32 2.59
N GLU A 99 8.97 -31.14 3.56
CA GLU A 99 8.60 -30.96 4.97
C GLU A 99 9.08 -29.64 5.56
N ALA A 100 10.36 -29.31 5.41
CA ALA A 100 10.93 -28.12 6.07
C ALA A 100 12.14 -27.57 5.33
N LEU A 101 12.24 -26.24 5.29
CA LEU A 101 13.38 -25.50 4.77
C LEU A 101 13.81 -24.45 5.80
N THR A 102 15.07 -24.48 6.20
CA THR A 102 15.68 -23.52 7.13
C THR A 102 16.81 -22.78 6.44
N LEU A 103 16.74 -21.45 6.47
CA LEU A 103 17.63 -20.53 5.78
C LEU A 103 18.23 -19.52 6.76
N ARG A 104 19.48 -19.13 6.54
CA ARG A 104 20.13 -18.01 7.20
C ARG A 104 20.29 -16.87 6.20
N LEU A 105 19.82 -15.67 6.54
CA LEU A 105 20.11 -14.49 5.72
C LEU A 105 21.59 -14.11 5.86
N LEU A 106 22.21 -13.63 4.78
CA LEU A 106 23.57 -13.08 4.77
C LEU A 106 23.47 -11.55 4.71
N PRO A 107 23.48 -10.84 5.85
CA PRO A 107 23.08 -9.43 5.88
C PRO A 107 24.03 -8.54 5.07
N GLU A 108 25.33 -8.81 5.09
CA GLU A 108 26.36 -8.02 4.40
C GLU A 108 26.19 -8.05 2.87
N GLU A 109 25.60 -9.12 2.34
CA GLU A 109 25.34 -9.32 0.92
C GLU A 109 23.92 -8.92 0.51
N CYS A 110 23.04 -8.69 1.49
CA CYS A 110 21.69 -8.21 1.26
C CYS A 110 21.60 -6.68 1.17
N ASP A 111 20.57 -6.18 0.51
CA ASP A 111 20.19 -4.77 0.60
C ASP A 111 19.82 -4.39 2.06
N PRO A 112 20.18 -3.19 2.56
CA PRO A 112 19.92 -2.78 3.94
C PRO A 112 18.46 -2.88 4.40
N ILE A 113 17.50 -2.94 3.48
CA ILE A 113 16.09 -3.18 3.81
C ILE A 113 15.85 -4.53 4.49
N TYR A 114 16.71 -5.53 4.25
CA TYR A 114 16.64 -6.85 4.88
C TYR A 114 17.39 -6.95 6.21
N HIS A 115 17.98 -5.85 6.70
CA HIS A 115 18.71 -5.82 7.97
C HIS A 115 17.74 -5.69 9.16
N PHE A 116 16.92 -6.71 9.37
CA PHE A 116 15.96 -6.78 10.49
C PHE A 116 16.66 -6.98 11.84
N GLY A 117 17.87 -7.53 11.84
CA GLY A 117 18.65 -7.82 13.04
C GLY A 117 19.92 -8.59 12.68
N SER A 118 20.66 -9.01 13.69
CA SER A 118 21.75 -9.97 13.53
C SER A 118 21.25 -11.41 13.68
N GLU A 119 22.01 -12.36 13.12
CA GLU A 119 21.77 -13.80 13.26
C GLU A 119 20.36 -14.26 12.81
N TYR A 120 19.85 -13.66 11.74
CA TYR A 120 18.53 -14.00 11.21
C TYR A 120 18.50 -15.42 10.63
N ILE A 121 17.65 -16.26 11.21
CA ILE A 121 17.32 -17.61 10.74
C ILE A 121 15.83 -17.63 10.43
N GLY A 122 15.46 -17.90 9.18
CA GLY A 122 14.08 -18.15 8.78
C GLY A 122 13.86 -19.64 8.54
N ALA A 123 12.70 -20.16 8.91
CA ALA A 123 12.30 -21.52 8.59
C ALA A 123 10.85 -21.57 8.13
N VAL A 124 10.59 -22.43 7.15
CA VAL A 124 9.25 -22.73 6.64
C VAL A 124 9.04 -24.23 6.75
N ALA A 125 7.98 -24.64 7.43
CA ALA A 125 7.54 -26.02 7.51
C ALA A 125 6.19 -26.20 6.83
N VAL A 126 6.03 -27.30 6.12
CA VAL A 126 4.81 -27.68 5.40
C VAL A 126 4.33 -29.03 5.94
N SER A 127 3.11 -29.04 6.46
CA SER A 127 2.47 -30.25 7.00
C SER A 127 1.06 -30.45 6.43
N GLY A 128 0.50 -31.64 6.63
CA GLY A 128 -0.82 -32.01 6.09
C GLY A 128 -0.72 -32.85 4.81
N ASP A 129 -1.80 -32.83 4.02
CA ASP A 129 -2.01 -33.66 2.84
C ASP A 129 -2.55 -32.86 1.63
N ASP A 130 -2.98 -33.58 0.59
CA ASP A 130 -3.52 -32.99 -0.65
C ASP A 130 -4.85 -32.24 -0.47
N GLN A 131 -5.55 -32.40 0.66
CA GLN A 131 -6.82 -31.75 0.94
C GLN A 131 -6.72 -30.62 1.97
N ARG A 132 -5.83 -30.74 2.96
CA ARG A 132 -5.61 -29.74 4.00
C ARG A 132 -4.14 -29.67 4.36
N SER A 133 -3.45 -28.71 3.75
CA SER A 133 -2.07 -28.41 4.08
C SER A 133 -1.95 -27.17 4.98
N ILE A 134 -0.88 -27.12 5.77
CA ILE A 134 -0.55 -26.00 6.66
C ILE A 134 0.85 -25.53 6.32
N ILE A 135 1.01 -24.22 6.11
CA ILE A 135 2.32 -23.56 6.11
C ILE A 135 2.55 -22.99 7.50
N THR A 136 3.71 -23.30 8.08
CA THR A 136 4.23 -22.69 9.29
C THR A 136 5.49 -21.93 8.95
N GLU A 137 5.46 -20.62 9.12
CA GLU A 137 6.63 -19.76 8.96
C GLU A 137 7.14 -19.35 10.34
N SER A 138 8.44 -19.43 10.54
CA SER A 138 9.10 -18.98 11.76
C SER A 138 10.37 -18.21 11.44
N CYS A 139 10.71 -17.24 12.28
CA CYS A 139 12.02 -16.61 12.23
C CYS A 139 12.57 -16.42 13.63
N GLU A 140 13.89 -16.54 13.75
CA GLU A 140 14.64 -16.25 14.95
C GLU A 140 15.72 -15.21 14.60
N LEU A 141 15.80 -14.14 15.38
CA LEU A 141 16.77 -13.08 15.15
C LEU A 141 17.08 -12.30 16.42
N THR A 142 18.20 -11.57 16.40
CA THR A 142 18.58 -10.63 17.45
C THR A 142 18.29 -9.20 17.00
N HIS A 143 17.37 -8.53 17.68
CA HIS A 143 16.98 -7.16 17.36
C HIS A 143 18.09 -6.16 17.71
N THR A 144 18.49 -5.36 16.73
CA THR A 144 19.43 -4.25 16.91
C THR A 144 18.75 -2.88 16.94
N LYS A 145 17.48 -2.80 16.50
CA LYS A 145 16.70 -1.56 16.42
C LYS A 145 15.31 -1.78 16.99
N PHE A 146 14.76 -0.73 17.61
CA PHE A 146 13.36 -0.76 18.08
C PHE A 146 12.38 -0.98 16.92
N SER A 147 12.60 -0.31 15.78
CA SER A 147 11.72 -0.42 14.61
C SER A 147 11.57 -1.85 14.09
N THR A 148 12.61 -2.69 14.19
CA THR A 148 12.53 -4.06 13.68
C THR A 148 11.67 -4.97 14.54
N ARG A 149 11.44 -4.61 15.82
CA ARG A 149 10.49 -5.29 16.71
C ARG A 149 9.04 -5.08 16.26
N LEU A 150 8.75 -3.91 15.68
CA LEU A 150 7.43 -3.59 15.14
C LEU A 150 7.24 -4.16 13.73
N LEU A 151 8.28 -4.12 12.91
CA LEU A 151 8.21 -4.51 11.51
C LEU A 151 8.24 -6.04 11.32
N MET A 152 8.97 -6.79 12.14
CA MET A 152 9.13 -8.24 11.92
C MET A 152 7.80 -9.02 11.91
N PRO A 153 6.88 -8.83 12.89
CA PRO A 153 5.58 -9.51 12.86
C PRO A 153 4.78 -9.22 11.58
N LEU A 154 4.85 -7.98 11.07
CA LEU A 154 4.20 -7.57 9.82
C LEU A 154 4.84 -8.23 8.60
N THR A 155 6.17 -8.31 8.56
CA THR A 155 6.93 -8.98 7.51
C THR A 155 6.58 -10.46 7.43
N LEU A 156 6.47 -11.15 8.58
CA LEU A 156 6.11 -12.57 8.67
C LEU A 156 4.67 -12.80 8.18
N LEU A 157 3.71 -11.99 8.66
CA LEU A 157 2.33 -12.06 8.20
C LEU A 157 2.20 -11.88 6.68
N ARG A 158 2.96 -10.94 6.14
CA ARG A 158 3.01 -10.64 4.71
C ARG A 158 3.62 -11.79 3.92
N SER A 159 4.74 -12.34 4.38
CA SER A 159 5.44 -13.46 3.74
C SER A 159 4.54 -14.69 3.67
N LEU A 160 3.98 -15.11 4.81
CA LEU A 160 3.02 -16.20 4.88
C LEU A 160 1.80 -15.99 3.99
N TYR A 161 1.25 -14.77 3.96
CA TYR A 161 0.15 -14.42 3.05
C TYR A 161 0.55 -14.62 1.59
N SER A 162 1.77 -14.20 1.23
CA SER A 162 2.30 -14.29 -0.13
C SER A 162 2.51 -15.74 -0.56
N LEU A 163 3.14 -16.55 0.29
CA LEU A 163 3.36 -17.98 0.08
C LEU A 163 2.04 -18.74 -0.07
N LYS A 164 1.13 -18.54 0.89
CA LYS A 164 -0.22 -19.14 0.86
C LYS A 164 -0.93 -18.83 -0.46
N ARG A 165 -0.97 -17.55 -0.83
CA ARG A 165 -1.72 -17.09 -2.02
C ARG A 165 -1.12 -17.61 -3.32
N THR A 166 0.20 -17.64 -3.44
CA THR A 166 0.87 -18.22 -4.61
C THR A 166 0.60 -19.72 -4.71
N ALA A 167 0.63 -20.45 -3.60
CA ALA A 167 0.35 -21.89 -3.59
C ALA A 167 -1.10 -22.19 -4.02
N GLU A 168 -2.09 -21.50 -3.46
CA GLU A 168 -3.50 -21.63 -3.84
C GLU A 168 -3.71 -21.32 -5.33
N THR A 169 -3.12 -20.23 -5.81
CA THR A 169 -3.21 -19.83 -7.23
C THR A 169 -2.60 -20.90 -8.14
N ARG A 170 -1.43 -21.46 -7.80
CA ARG A 170 -0.79 -22.54 -8.57
C ARG A 170 -1.57 -23.85 -8.52
N ALA A 171 -2.30 -24.11 -7.44
CA ALA A 171 -3.20 -25.26 -7.32
C ALA A 171 -4.52 -25.10 -8.12
N GLY A 172 -4.65 -24.03 -8.92
CA GLY A 172 -5.87 -23.74 -9.67
C GLY A 172 -7.01 -23.23 -8.80
N ARG A 173 -6.77 -22.94 -7.51
CA ARG A 173 -7.72 -22.20 -6.68
C ARG A 173 -7.65 -20.75 -7.10
N GLY A 174 -8.56 -20.39 -8.00
CA GLY A 174 -8.68 -19.03 -8.52
C GLY A 174 -8.88 -18.02 -7.40
N ARG A 175 -8.59 -16.76 -7.72
CA ARG A 175 -8.85 -15.64 -6.82
C ARG A 175 -10.37 -15.58 -6.58
N ASP A 176 -10.85 -16.09 -5.45
CA ASP A 176 -12.29 -16.11 -5.22
C ASP A 176 -12.80 -14.66 -5.18
N TRP A 177 -13.73 -14.34 -6.07
CA TRP A 177 -14.32 -13.01 -6.15
C TRP A 177 -14.99 -12.67 -4.81
N SER A 178 -15.47 -13.68 -4.08
CA SER A 178 -15.98 -13.54 -2.72
C SER A 178 -14.95 -12.96 -1.76
N ASP A 179 -13.66 -13.28 -1.91
CA ASP A 179 -12.61 -12.85 -0.99
C ASP A 179 -12.24 -11.39 -1.20
N GLN A 180 -12.23 -10.91 -2.44
CA GLN A 180 -12.04 -9.49 -2.73
C GLN A 180 -13.21 -8.66 -2.20
N VAL A 181 -14.45 -9.11 -2.46
CA VAL A 181 -15.66 -8.44 -1.97
C VAL A 181 -15.72 -8.46 -0.46
N ARG A 182 -15.42 -9.60 0.19
CA ARG A 182 -15.37 -9.73 1.64
C ARG A 182 -14.34 -8.80 2.26
N ASN A 183 -13.13 -8.73 1.71
CA ASN A 183 -12.09 -7.86 2.23
C ASN A 183 -12.43 -6.37 2.05
N ALA A 184 -13.00 -5.99 0.90
CA ALA A 184 -13.48 -4.63 0.66
C ALA A 184 -14.61 -4.26 1.64
N PHE A 185 -15.55 -5.17 1.88
CA PHE A 185 -16.63 -4.97 2.85
C PHE A 185 -16.11 -4.84 4.28
N LEU A 186 -15.24 -5.74 4.73
CA LEU A 186 -14.68 -5.71 6.08
C LEU A 186 -13.83 -4.47 6.32
N THR A 187 -12.98 -4.11 5.37
CA THR A 187 -12.17 -2.88 5.48
C THR A 187 -13.06 -1.64 5.41
N GLY A 188 -14.07 -1.62 4.54
CA GLY A 188 -15.05 -0.54 4.47
C GLY A 188 -15.84 -0.36 5.77
N ALA A 189 -16.26 -1.46 6.41
CA ALA A 189 -16.95 -1.43 7.70
C ALA A 189 -16.05 -0.89 8.83
N LEU A 190 -14.78 -1.27 8.86
CA LEU A 190 -13.81 -0.74 9.82
C LEU A 190 -13.54 0.75 9.57
N THR A 191 -13.41 1.18 8.32
CA THR A 191 -13.24 2.59 7.97
C THR A 191 -14.48 3.40 8.31
N PHE A 192 -15.67 2.89 8.03
CA PHE A 192 -16.92 3.50 8.48
C PHE A 192 -16.96 3.67 10.00
N ALA A 193 -16.67 2.61 10.76
CA ALA A 193 -16.63 2.69 12.22
C ALA A 193 -15.60 3.71 12.72
N SER A 194 -14.46 3.84 12.04
CA SER A 194 -13.44 4.83 12.38
C SER A 194 -13.89 6.27 12.12
N PHE A 195 -14.62 6.53 11.03
CA PHE A 195 -15.19 7.84 10.76
C PHE A 195 -16.35 8.15 11.70
N ALA A 196 -17.23 7.19 11.98
CA ALA A 196 -18.34 7.35 12.92
C ALA A 196 -17.88 7.52 14.39
N ALA A 197 -16.62 7.20 14.70
CA ALA A 197 -16.05 7.46 16.02
C ALA A 197 -15.57 8.90 16.20
N ILE A 198 -15.36 9.65 15.11
CA ILE A 198 -14.85 11.03 15.11
C ILE A 198 -15.92 12.02 14.65
N PHE A 199 -16.77 11.59 13.72
CA PHE A 199 -17.82 12.39 13.08
C PHE A 199 -19.19 11.75 13.27
N ASP A 200 -20.24 12.52 12.97
CA ASP A 200 -21.59 11.99 12.90
C ASP A 200 -21.72 10.89 11.84
N VAL A 201 -22.67 9.98 12.07
CA VAL A 201 -22.92 8.82 11.20
C VAL A 201 -23.22 9.25 9.76
N SER A 202 -23.94 10.35 9.54
CA SER A 202 -24.23 10.90 8.21
C SER A 202 -22.94 11.27 7.46
N ILE A 203 -22.03 12.00 8.11
CA ILE A 203 -20.72 12.38 7.57
C ILE A 203 -19.88 11.14 7.26
N ALA A 204 -19.88 10.15 8.17
CA ALA A 204 -19.16 8.90 7.95
C ALA A 204 -19.66 8.13 6.72
N VAL A 205 -20.98 8.12 6.48
CA VAL A 205 -21.58 7.54 5.26
C VAL A 205 -21.14 8.32 4.02
N MET A 206 -21.25 9.65 4.05
CA MET A 206 -20.85 10.50 2.92
C MET A 206 -19.38 10.31 2.56
N LEU A 207 -18.48 10.30 3.55
CA LEU A 207 -17.05 10.05 3.36
C LEU A 207 -16.80 8.68 2.70
N LEU A 208 -17.48 7.63 3.18
CA LEU A 208 -17.33 6.29 2.60
C LEU A 208 -17.78 6.24 1.13
N ILE A 209 -18.89 6.90 0.79
CA ILE A 209 -19.40 6.99 -0.58
C ILE A 209 -18.37 7.73 -1.47
N VAL A 210 -17.93 8.91 -1.04
CA VAL A 210 -16.98 9.74 -1.81
C VAL A 210 -15.67 9.00 -2.04
N VAL A 211 -15.11 8.39 -1.00
CA VAL A 211 -13.86 7.61 -1.09
C VAL A 211 -14.05 6.41 -2.02
N LEU A 212 -15.16 5.67 -1.93
CA LEU A 212 -15.41 4.54 -2.83
C LEU A 212 -15.47 4.99 -4.29
N LEU A 213 -16.21 6.07 -4.59
CA LEU A 213 -16.33 6.60 -5.96
C LEU A 213 -14.99 7.09 -6.51
N HIS A 214 -14.18 7.72 -5.67
CA HIS A 214 -12.82 8.12 -5.99
C HIS A 214 -11.94 6.90 -6.34
N GLU A 215 -11.91 5.87 -5.50
CA GLU A 215 -11.13 4.65 -5.77
C GLU A 215 -11.61 3.91 -7.01
N LEU A 216 -12.91 3.93 -7.31
CA LEU A 216 -13.44 3.38 -8.56
C LEU A 216 -12.88 4.10 -9.79
N GLY A 217 -12.62 5.40 -9.71
CA GLY A 217 -11.92 6.16 -10.75
C GLY A 217 -10.53 5.59 -11.06
N HIS A 218 -9.74 5.31 -10.03
CA HIS A 218 -8.44 4.63 -10.21
C HIS A 218 -8.58 3.22 -10.78
N VAL A 219 -9.57 2.44 -10.33
CA VAL A 219 -9.85 1.09 -10.83
C VAL A 219 -10.20 1.09 -12.31
N ILE A 220 -11.06 2.02 -12.75
CA ILE A 220 -11.41 2.20 -14.15
C ILE A 220 -10.15 2.54 -14.95
N ALA A 221 -9.35 3.50 -14.49
CA ALA A 221 -8.13 3.90 -15.17
C ALA A 221 -7.12 2.75 -15.30
N MET A 222 -6.89 1.99 -14.23
CA MET A 222 -6.03 0.80 -14.27
C MET A 222 -6.51 -0.21 -15.31
N ARG A 223 -7.83 -0.47 -15.39
CA ARG A 223 -8.38 -1.38 -16.40
C ARG A 223 -8.20 -0.85 -17.82
N LEU A 224 -8.40 0.45 -18.05
CA LEU A 224 -8.23 1.09 -19.36
C LEU A 224 -6.80 0.99 -19.88
N VAL A 225 -5.81 1.08 -19.01
CA VAL A 225 -4.38 0.95 -19.36
C VAL A 225 -3.85 -0.48 -19.26
N GLY A 226 -4.73 -1.47 -19.07
CA GLY A 226 -4.38 -2.89 -19.05
C GLY A 226 -3.68 -3.37 -17.76
N ILE A 227 -3.72 -2.60 -16.67
CA ILE A 227 -3.18 -3.00 -15.36
C ILE A 227 -4.23 -3.84 -14.62
N PRO A 228 -3.92 -5.11 -14.28
CA PRO A 228 -4.85 -5.93 -13.51
C PRO A 228 -5.02 -5.38 -12.09
N VAL A 229 -6.29 -5.17 -11.70
CA VAL A 229 -6.66 -4.68 -10.38
C VAL A 229 -6.68 -5.85 -9.38
N ARG A 230 -6.00 -5.67 -8.25
CA ARG A 230 -5.92 -6.66 -7.16
C ARG A 230 -7.00 -6.50 -6.11
N GLY A 231 -7.55 -5.30 -5.94
CA GLY A 231 -8.65 -5.02 -5.03
C GLY A 231 -8.70 -3.55 -4.64
N ILE A 232 -9.78 -3.18 -3.95
CA ILE A 232 -9.95 -1.91 -3.24
C ILE A 232 -9.91 -2.24 -1.75
N TYR A 233 -9.13 -1.49 -0.99
CA TYR A 233 -9.04 -1.62 0.46
C TYR A 233 -9.30 -0.27 1.10
N PHE A 234 -10.05 -0.24 2.18
CA PHE A 234 -10.24 0.97 2.96
C PHE A 234 -9.30 0.97 4.17
N ILE A 235 -8.71 2.12 4.45
CA ILE A 235 -7.79 2.34 5.57
C ILE A 235 -8.51 3.19 6.61
N PRO A 236 -8.77 2.66 7.82
CA PRO A 236 -9.44 3.39 8.88
C PRO A 236 -8.76 4.73 9.16
N PHE A 237 -9.55 5.79 9.37
CA PHE A 237 -9.11 7.19 9.57
C PHE A 237 -8.47 7.90 8.37
N PHE A 238 -8.18 7.19 7.27
CA PHE A 238 -7.48 7.76 6.11
C PHE A 238 -8.37 7.83 4.87
N GLY A 239 -8.92 6.70 4.42
CA GLY A 239 -9.65 6.65 3.16
C GLY A 239 -9.56 5.30 2.46
N GLY A 240 -9.29 5.31 1.17
CA GLY A 240 -9.24 4.13 0.31
C GLY A 240 -7.86 3.93 -0.32
N VAL A 241 -7.64 2.74 -0.87
CA VAL A 241 -6.54 2.47 -1.78
C VAL A 241 -6.93 1.39 -2.79
N ALA A 242 -6.90 1.75 -4.07
CA ALA A 242 -6.99 0.83 -5.19
C ALA A 242 -5.61 0.25 -5.50
N VAL A 243 -5.49 -1.08 -5.45
CA VAL A 243 -4.21 -1.76 -5.60
C VAL A 243 -4.13 -2.42 -6.98
N GLY A 244 -3.18 -1.98 -7.81
CA GLY A 244 -2.79 -2.62 -9.07
C GLY A 244 -1.68 -3.67 -8.90
N GLN A 245 -1.46 -4.52 -9.90
CA GLN A 245 -0.34 -5.49 -9.88
C GLN A 245 1.03 -4.84 -10.03
N ASN A 246 1.30 -4.24 -11.19
CA ASN A 246 2.54 -3.57 -11.52
C ASN A 246 2.23 -2.45 -12.51
N PHE A 247 2.62 -1.22 -12.19
CA PHE A 247 2.46 -0.04 -13.04
C PHE A 247 3.59 0.07 -14.09
N GLY A 248 4.54 -0.86 -14.09
CA GLY A 248 5.73 -0.81 -14.93
C GLY A 248 6.57 0.44 -14.65
N SER A 249 7.35 0.84 -15.64
CA SER A 249 8.22 2.01 -15.56
C SER A 249 7.61 3.27 -16.19
N SER A 250 6.32 3.34 -16.54
CA SER A 250 5.77 4.52 -17.23
C SER A 250 5.20 5.58 -16.29
N GLU A 251 5.79 6.78 -16.28
CA GLU A 251 5.24 7.92 -15.52
C GLU A 251 3.94 8.46 -16.12
N ALA A 252 3.75 8.32 -17.44
CA ALA A 252 2.49 8.70 -18.08
C ALA A 252 1.32 7.87 -17.53
N VAL A 253 1.51 6.56 -17.35
CA VAL A 253 0.50 5.67 -16.78
C VAL A 253 0.26 5.99 -15.30
N ARG A 254 1.32 6.23 -14.52
CA ARG A 254 1.21 6.58 -13.09
C ARG A 254 0.47 7.90 -12.90
N GLY A 255 0.83 8.94 -13.65
CA GLY A 255 0.18 10.24 -13.61
C GLY A 255 -1.28 10.16 -14.07
N PHE A 256 -1.56 9.42 -15.14
CA PHE A 256 -2.94 9.20 -15.61
C PHE A 256 -3.80 8.50 -14.56
N VAL A 257 -3.35 7.37 -14.01
CA VAL A 257 -4.13 6.65 -12.99
C VAL A 257 -4.34 7.51 -11.74
N ALA A 258 -3.32 8.25 -11.28
CA ALA A 258 -3.45 9.16 -10.15
C ALA A 258 -4.50 10.26 -10.42
N LEU A 259 -4.49 10.89 -11.59
CA LEU A 259 -5.48 11.93 -11.92
C LEU A 259 -6.91 11.38 -12.03
N MET A 260 -7.08 10.11 -12.41
CA MET A 260 -8.39 9.56 -12.70
C MET A 260 -9.29 9.30 -11.48
N GLY A 261 -8.75 9.20 -10.26
CA GLY A 261 -9.56 9.15 -9.05
C GLY A 261 -10.38 10.44 -8.88
N PRO A 262 -9.72 11.61 -8.79
CA PRO A 262 -10.38 12.91 -8.82
C PRO A 262 -11.14 13.19 -10.11
N ALA A 263 -10.61 12.87 -11.29
CA ALA A 263 -11.28 13.24 -12.55
C ALA A 263 -12.58 12.46 -12.79
N ALA A 264 -12.62 11.15 -12.48
CA ALA A 264 -13.86 10.38 -12.57
C ALA A 264 -14.92 10.88 -11.58
N SER A 265 -14.48 11.31 -10.39
CA SER A 265 -15.35 11.86 -9.35
C SER A 265 -15.98 13.21 -9.73
N MET A 266 -15.54 13.86 -10.81
CA MET A 266 -16.20 15.08 -11.31
C MET A 266 -17.63 14.78 -11.74
N LEU A 267 -17.85 13.61 -12.35
CA LEU A 267 -19.18 13.18 -12.81
C LEU A 267 -20.13 12.96 -11.63
N THR A 268 -19.66 12.30 -10.58
CA THR A 268 -20.47 12.05 -9.38
C THR A 268 -20.69 13.32 -8.58
N THR A 269 -19.69 14.19 -8.48
CA THR A 269 -19.83 15.50 -7.84
C THR A 269 -20.83 16.37 -8.58
N ALA A 270 -20.75 16.46 -9.92
CA ALA A 270 -21.73 17.18 -10.73
C ALA A 270 -23.14 16.60 -10.58
N LEU A 271 -23.27 15.28 -10.48
CA LEU A 271 -24.55 14.63 -10.20
C LEU A 271 -25.10 15.03 -8.83
N PHE A 272 -24.28 15.05 -7.78
CA PHE A 272 -24.72 15.47 -6.44
C PHE A 272 -25.16 16.93 -6.41
N VAL A 273 -24.43 17.83 -7.08
CA VAL A 273 -24.83 19.24 -7.26
C VAL A 273 -26.16 19.33 -8.01
N TRP A 274 -26.32 18.56 -9.08
CA TRP A 274 -27.58 18.56 -9.83
C TRP A 274 -28.75 18.06 -8.97
N LEU A 275 -28.58 16.96 -8.24
CA LEU A 275 -29.60 16.41 -7.34
C LEU A 275 -29.94 17.37 -6.20
N SER A 276 -28.96 18.07 -5.62
CA SER A 276 -29.21 19.04 -4.56
C SER A 276 -30.09 20.19 -5.04
N VAL A 277 -29.83 20.71 -6.25
CA VAL A 277 -30.64 21.79 -6.85
C VAL A 277 -32.04 21.30 -7.21
N GLN A 278 -32.17 20.11 -7.80
CA GLN A 278 -33.48 19.61 -8.25
C GLN A 278 -34.41 19.21 -7.10
N GLN A 279 -33.85 18.64 -6.03
CA GLN A 279 -34.64 18.11 -4.91
C GLN A 279 -34.67 19.05 -3.70
N GLN A 280 -33.91 20.15 -3.73
CA GLN A 280 -33.67 21.01 -2.57
C GLN A 280 -33.20 20.20 -1.34
N ASP A 281 -32.40 19.17 -1.59
CA ASP A 281 -31.95 18.22 -0.58
C ASP A 281 -30.59 18.66 0.00
N GLN A 282 -30.60 19.04 1.27
CA GLN A 282 -29.40 19.42 2.01
C GLN A 282 -28.37 18.28 2.04
N PHE A 283 -28.80 17.03 2.15
CA PHE A 283 -27.88 15.89 2.18
C PHE A 283 -27.08 15.79 0.88
N MET A 284 -27.71 16.03 -0.27
CA MET A 284 -27.03 16.05 -1.57
C MET A 284 -26.10 17.25 -1.70
N SER A 285 -26.45 18.39 -1.13
CA SER A 285 -25.59 19.58 -1.08
C SER A 285 -24.33 19.31 -0.25
N ASP A 286 -24.49 18.75 0.95
CA ASP A 286 -23.39 18.38 1.83
C ASP A 286 -22.50 17.29 1.20
N LEU A 287 -23.11 16.30 0.54
CA LEU A 287 -22.39 15.25 -0.19
C LEU A 287 -21.62 15.82 -1.40
N ALA A 288 -22.18 16.79 -2.11
CA ALA A 288 -21.50 17.50 -3.20
C ALA A 288 -20.30 18.29 -2.70
N LEU A 289 -20.47 19.07 -1.62
CA LEU A 289 -19.40 19.84 -0.99
C LEU A 289 -18.30 18.90 -0.46
N MET A 290 -18.66 17.82 0.22
CA MET A 290 -17.71 16.83 0.71
C MET A 290 -16.97 16.13 -0.43
N SER A 291 -17.67 15.75 -1.50
CA SER A 291 -17.06 15.17 -2.69
C SER A 291 -16.05 16.13 -3.31
N ALA A 292 -16.42 17.40 -3.44
CA ALA A 292 -15.54 18.41 -4.01
C ALA A 292 -14.32 18.71 -3.12
N ALA A 293 -14.53 18.80 -1.80
CA ALA A 293 -13.47 19.03 -0.83
C ALA A 293 -12.47 17.86 -0.80
N VAL A 294 -12.93 16.62 -0.67
CA VAL A 294 -12.06 15.43 -0.61
C VAL A 294 -11.27 15.24 -1.91
N ASN A 295 -11.92 15.38 -3.07
CA ASN A 295 -11.23 15.25 -4.35
C ASN A 295 -10.29 16.44 -4.63
N GLY A 296 -10.68 17.66 -4.26
CA GLY A 296 -9.83 18.84 -4.34
C GLY A 296 -8.60 18.74 -3.45
N LEU A 297 -8.76 18.22 -2.22
CA LEU A 297 -7.64 17.92 -1.33
C LEU A 297 -6.71 16.86 -1.94
N ASN A 298 -7.26 15.78 -2.52
CA ASN A 298 -6.44 14.77 -3.19
C ASN A 298 -5.67 15.31 -4.40
N LEU A 299 -6.11 16.43 -4.99
CA LEU A 299 -5.35 17.12 -6.03
C LEU A 299 -4.29 18.07 -5.50
N LEU A 300 -4.10 18.23 -4.19
CA LEU A 300 -2.97 19.02 -3.71
C LEU A 300 -1.64 18.39 -4.16
N PRO A 301 -0.65 19.21 -4.56
CA PRO A 301 0.63 18.74 -5.11
C PRO A 301 1.58 18.15 -4.05
N ILE A 302 1.05 17.39 -3.08
CA ILE A 302 1.74 16.91 -1.88
C ILE A 302 1.62 15.38 -1.85
N LEU A 303 2.74 14.66 -1.77
CA LEU A 303 2.68 13.20 -1.54
C LEU A 303 2.10 12.92 -0.14
N PRO A 304 1.33 11.83 0.07
CA PRO A 304 1.04 10.74 -0.86
C PRO A 304 -0.22 10.96 -1.72
N LEU A 305 -0.80 12.17 -1.69
CA LEU A 305 -2.03 12.52 -2.42
C LEU A 305 -1.81 12.39 -3.94
N ASP A 306 -2.90 12.24 -4.69
CA ASP A 306 -2.83 12.02 -6.12
C ASP A 306 -2.22 13.20 -6.89
N GLY A 307 -2.47 14.43 -6.46
CA GLY A 307 -1.82 15.62 -7.03
C GLY A 307 -0.30 15.59 -6.84
N GLY A 308 0.18 15.05 -5.72
CA GLY A 308 1.62 14.77 -5.52
C GLY A 308 2.17 13.74 -6.49
N ARG A 309 1.39 12.68 -6.81
CA ARG A 309 1.77 11.67 -7.82
C ARG A 309 1.74 12.22 -9.24
N VAL A 310 0.76 13.07 -9.56
CA VAL A 310 0.71 13.80 -10.84
C VAL A 310 1.92 14.73 -10.97
N LEU A 311 2.27 15.47 -9.91
CA LEU A 311 3.47 16.30 -9.88
C LEU A 311 4.74 15.48 -10.06
N GLN A 312 4.85 14.31 -9.41
CA GLN A 312 5.96 13.39 -9.59
C GLN A 312 6.11 12.98 -11.06
N ALA A 313 5.01 12.62 -11.72
CA ALA A 313 5.01 12.29 -13.13
C ALA A 313 5.44 13.49 -14.00
N LEU A 314 4.87 14.68 -13.78
CA LEU A 314 5.20 15.90 -14.53
C LEU A 314 6.66 16.35 -14.36
N THR A 315 7.26 16.10 -13.20
CA THR A 315 8.64 16.47 -12.88
C THR A 315 9.66 15.36 -13.18
N ALA A 316 9.24 14.23 -13.74
CA ALA A 316 10.10 13.08 -14.00
C ALA A 316 11.24 13.35 -15.00
N ARG A 317 11.10 14.37 -15.87
CA ARG A 317 12.16 14.81 -16.79
C ARG A 317 13.23 15.67 -16.14
N LEU A 318 12.95 16.22 -14.96
CA LEU A 318 13.84 17.16 -14.29
C LEU A 318 14.99 16.41 -13.60
N PRO A 319 16.13 17.09 -13.35
CA PRO A 319 17.19 16.51 -12.54
C PRO A 319 16.65 16.13 -11.15
N VAL A 320 17.06 14.95 -10.64
CA VAL A 320 16.61 14.41 -9.34
C VAL A 320 16.69 15.43 -8.20
N ARG A 321 17.73 16.27 -8.18
CA ARG A 321 17.89 17.32 -7.15
C ARG A 321 16.77 18.35 -7.22
N LEU A 322 16.37 18.77 -8.42
CA LEU A 322 15.30 19.73 -8.63
C LEU A 322 13.94 19.11 -8.31
N THR A 323 13.69 17.86 -8.75
CA THR A 323 12.48 17.12 -8.39
C THR A 323 12.33 17.01 -6.87
N ARG A 324 13.41 16.67 -6.16
CA ARG A 324 13.39 16.63 -4.68
C ARG A 324 13.13 17.99 -4.05
N ALA A 325 13.74 19.06 -4.57
CA ALA A 325 13.52 20.41 -4.06
C ALA A 325 12.04 20.83 -4.23
N ILE A 326 11.44 20.53 -5.38
CA ILE A 326 10.02 20.79 -5.65
C ILE A 326 9.15 20.03 -4.64
N HIS A 327 9.35 18.72 -4.46
CA HIS A 327 8.57 17.94 -3.50
C HIS A 327 8.80 18.38 -2.05
N GLY A 328 10.02 18.78 -1.69
CA GLY A 328 10.31 19.35 -0.37
C GLY A 328 9.59 20.67 -0.13
N ALA A 329 9.53 21.55 -1.13
CA ALA A 329 8.76 22.78 -1.05
C ALA A 329 7.25 22.49 -0.90
N MET A 330 6.72 21.49 -1.61
CA MET A 330 5.31 21.11 -1.47
C MET A 330 4.99 20.47 -0.12
N LEU A 331 5.88 19.65 0.44
CA LEU A 331 5.73 19.12 1.80
C LEU A 331 5.74 20.24 2.84
N LEU A 332 6.64 21.24 2.68
CA LEU A 332 6.67 22.41 3.56
C LEU A 332 5.38 23.23 3.43
N PHE A 333 4.90 23.45 2.20
CA PHE A 333 3.62 24.12 1.96
C PHE A 333 2.47 23.37 2.66
N GLY A 334 2.41 22.05 2.52
CA GLY A 334 1.44 21.21 3.21
C GLY A 334 1.53 21.30 4.73
N LEU A 335 2.75 21.35 5.29
CA LEU A 335 2.98 21.49 6.72
C LEU A 335 2.50 22.86 7.24
N VAL A 336 2.78 23.93 6.51
CA VAL A 336 2.28 25.28 6.82
C VAL A 336 0.75 25.29 6.77
N LEU A 337 0.15 24.71 5.73
CA LEU A 337 -1.30 24.61 5.59
C LEU A 337 -1.91 23.86 6.78
N ALA A 338 -1.38 22.67 7.10
CA ALA A 338 -1.82 21.87 8.25
C ALA A 338 -1.72 22.66 9.57
N ALA A 339 -0.63 23.40 9.78
CA ALA A 339 -0.45 24.23 10.97
C ALA A 339 -1.47 25.39 11.04
N VAL A 340 -1.75 26.05 9.92
CA VAL A 340 -2.75 27.13 9.83
C VAL A 340 -4.15 26.62 10.20
N PHE A 341 -4.53 25.45 9.72
CA PHE A 341 -5.81 24.81 10.03
C PHE A 341 -5.81 24.00 11.33
N ARG A 342 -4.68 23.94 12.05
CA ARG A 342 -4.48 23.13 13.26
C ARG A 342 -4.79 21.64 13.05
N ASP A 343 -4.57 21.13 11.84
CA ASP A 343 -4.76 19.72 11.50
C ASP A 343 -3.54 18.90 11.92
N VAL A 344 -3.63 18.36 13.14
CA VAL A 344 -2.56 17.54 13.74
C VAL A 344 -2.35 16.23 12.96
N LEU A 345 -3.42 15.65 12.41
CA LEU A 345 -3.34 14.39 11.68
C LEU A 345 -2.56 14.58 10.38
N LEU A 346 -2.91 15.60 9.59
CA LEU A 346 -2.21 15.92 8.35
C LEU A 346 -0.73 16.24 8.60
N MET A 347 -0.43 16.97 9.69
CA MET A 347 0.94 17.25 10.11
C MET A 347 1.74 15.96 10.40
N ILE A 348 1.17 15.02 11.15
CA ILE A 348 1.82 13.74 11.47
C ILE A 348 2.11 12.95 10.18
N ILE A 349 1.15 12.91 9.25
CA ILE A 349 1.29 12.19 7.97
C ILE A 349 2.43 12.77 7.14
N ILE A 350 2.46 14.10 6.96
CA ILE A 350 3.51 14.79 6.20
C ILE A 350 4.89 14.54 6.81
N LEU A 351 5.01 14.59 8.14
CA LEU A 351 6.27 14.32 8.83
C LEU A 351 6.71 12.85 8.70
N ALA A 352 5.77 11.91 8.73
CA ALA A 352 6.06 10.48 8.60
C ALA A 352 6.59 10.10 7.22
N ILE A 353 6.07 10.72 6.15
CA ILE A 353 6.45 10.41 4.76
C ILE A 353 7.65 11.23 4.26
N ALA A 354 7.87 12.42 4.81
CA ALA A 354 8.88 13.36 4.32
C ALA A 354 10.28 12.74 4.19
N PRO A 355 10.77 11.90 5.14
CA PRO A 355 12.07 11.26 4.98
C PRO A 355 12.14 10.34 3.75
N GLY A 356 11.05 9.61 3.47
CA GLY A 356 10.95 8.73 2.30
C GLY A 356 10.96 9.51 0.99
N VAL A 357 10.31 10.67 0.96
CA VAL A 357 10.28 11.54 -0.24
C VAL A 357 11.62 12.24 -0.47
N LEU A 358 12.24 12.77 0.59
CA LEU A 358 13.44 13.61 0.49
C LEU A 358 14.74 12.79 0.36
N PHE A 359 14.80 11.63 1.02
CA PHE A 359 16.02 10.84 1.14
C PHE A 359 15.97 9.49 0.41
N ALA A 360 14.91 9.18 -0.34
CA ALA A 360 14.87 7.97 -1.16
C ALA A 360 16.06 7.90 -2.14
N LYS A 361 16.84 6.82 -2.03
CA LYS A 361 17.88 6.48 -3.03
C LYS A 361 17.19 6.20 -4.37
N VAL A 362 17.54 7.00 -5.37
CA VAL A 362 17.12 6.80 -6.76
C VAL A 362 18.07 5.79 -7.38
N ASN A 363 17.54 4.68 -7.88
CA ASN A 363 18.32 3.72 -8.64
C ASN A 363 18.31 4.13 -10.11
N ALA A 364 19.49 4.50 -10.64
CA ALA A 364 19.64 4.96 -12.02
C ALA A 364 19.19 3.91 -13.05
N GLN A 365 19.29 2.61 -12.71
CA GLN A 365 18.88 1.50 -13.57
C GLN A 365 17.36 1.28 -13.62
N GLN A 366 16.59 1.95 -12.76
CA GLN A 366 15.14 1.81 -12.63
C GLN A 366 14.42 3.13 -12.83
N MET A 367 15.04 4.10 -13.51
CA MET A 367 14.39 5.37 -13.77
C MET A 367 13.19 5.15 -14.69
N PRO A 368 11.99 5.57 -14.26
CA PRO A 368 10.80 5.38 -15.06
C PRO A 368 10.87 6.24 -16.33
N THR A 369 10.25 5.77 -17.40
CA THR A 369 10.17 6.48 -18.67
C THR A 369 9.37 7.76 -18.47
N PRO A 370 9.99 8.93 -18.73
CA PRO A 370 9.31 10.20 -18.54
C PRO A 370 8.21 10.39 -19.60
N LEU A 371 7.27 11.29 -19.31
CA LEU A 371 6.19 11.65 -20.25
C LEU A 371 6.77 12.19 -21.56
N THR A 372 6.04 12.06 -22.68
CA THR A 372 6.28 12.84 -23.91
C THR A 372 5.75 14.28 -23.75
N GLY A 373 6.12 15.21 -24.63
CA GLY A 373 5.61 16.59 -24.56
C GLY A 373 4.08 16.67 -24.64
N SER A 374 3.46 15.85 -25.50
CA SER A 374 2.00 15.76 -25.59
C SER A 374 1.38 15.16 -24.32
N GLN A 375 1.98 14.11 -23.75
CA GLN A 375 1.51 13.53 -22.50
C GLN A 375 1.61 14.53 -21.34
N THR A 376 2.70 15.31 -21.25
CA THR A 376 2.86 16.37 -20.26
C THR A 376 1.76 17.42 -20.41
N PHE A 377 1.49 17.88 -21.63
CA PHE A 377 0.44 18.85 -21.90
C PHE A 377 -0.93 18.32 -21.45
N TRP A 378 -1.34 17.13 -21.90
CA TRP A 378 -2.64 16.57 -21.56
C TRP A 378 -2.79 16.28 -20.06
N LEU A 379 -1.75 15.75 -19.40
CA LEU A 379 -1.80 15.50 -17.97
C LEU A 379 -1.89 16.80 -17.17
N ALA A 380 -1.11 17.82 -17.54
CA ALA A 380 -1.15 19.13 -16.88
C ALA A 380 -2.50 19.84 -17.10
N SER A 381 -3.00 19.87 -18.34
CA SER A 381 -4.29 20.47 -18.66
C SER A 381 -5.44 19.75 -17.94
N GLY A 382 -5.45 18.42 -17.94
CA GLY A 382 -6.45 17.63 -17.22
C GLY A 382 -6.41 17.88 -15.72
N TYR A 383 -5.21 17.94 -15.13
CA TYR A 383 -5.02 18.26 -13.71
C TYR A 383 -5.56 19.65 -13.36
N VAL A 384 -5.21 20.69 -14.13
CA VAL A 384 -5.69 22.06 -13.91
C VAL A 384 -7.21 22.13 -14.06
N ALA A 385 -7.78 21.53 -15.11
CA ALA A 385 -9.22 21.53 -15.33
C ALA A 385 -9.97 20.85 -14.17
N THR A 386 -9.47 19.71 -13.70
CA THR A 386 -10.06 18.97 -12.57
C THR A 386 -9.97 19.78 -11.27
N PHE A 387 -8.83 20.42 -11.01
CA PHE A 387 -8.65 21.26 -9.82
C PHE A 387 -9.56 22.49 -9.83
N VAL A 388 -9.65 23.18 -10.97
CA VAL A 388 -10.52 24.35 -11.15
C VAL A 388 -11.99 23.98 -10.96
N PHE A 389 -12.42 22.82 -11.48
CA PHE A 389 -13.79 22.33 -11.27
C PHE A 389 -14.12 22.20 -9.78
N TYR A 390 -13.27 21.51 -9.00
CA TYR A 390 -13.53 21.34 -7.58
C TYR A 390 -13.46 22.64 -6.79
N LEU A 391 -12.49 23.50 -7.11
CA LEU A 391 -12.38 24.82 -6.49
C LEU A 391 -13.64 25.66 -6.73
N ALA A 392 -14.18 25.64 -7.95
CA ALA A 392 -15.41 26.36 -8.28
C ALA A 392 -16.61 25.85 -7.47
N ILE A 393 -16.79 24.52 -7.37
CA ILE A 393 -17.87 23.92 -6.57
C ILE A 393 -17.74 24.27 -5.09
N VAL A 394 -16.54 24.15 -4.52
CA VAL A 394 -16.31 24.49 -3.10
C VAL A 394 -16.61 25.96 -2.85
N ILE A 395 -16.10 26.88 -3.67
CA ILE A 395 -16.36 28.32 -3.52
C ILE A 395 -17.86 28.61 -3.61
N GLN A 396 -18.54 28.02 -4.59
CA GLN A 396 -19.97 28.26 -4.79
C GLN A 396 -20.79 27.77 -3.59
N LEU A 397 -20.66 26.50 -3.21
CA LEU A 397 -21.44 25.92 -2.10
C LEU A 397 -21.08 26.54 -0.75
N TRP A 398 -19.81 26.92 -0.54
CA TRP A 398 -19.39 27.63 0.67
C TRP A 398 -20.06 29.00 0.79
N ASN A 399 -20.13 29.76 -0.31
CA ASN A 399 -20.79 31.05 -0.33
C ASN A 399 -22.29 30.93 -0.07
N GLU A 400 -22.94 29.90 -0.61
CA GLU A 400 -24.36 29.61 -0.36
C GLU A 400 -24.60 29.27 1.13
N ALA A 401 -23.75 28.42 1.73
CA ALA A 401 -23.83 28.08 3.15
C ALA A 401 -23.60 29.29 4.07
N PHE A 402 -22.64 30.15 3.73
CA PHE A 402 -22.38 31.40 4.45
C PHE A 402 -23.57 32.37 4.35
N ALA A 403 -24.15 32.53 3.16
CA ALA A 403 -25.33 33.37 2.94
C ALA A 403 -26.56 32.85 3.71
N ALA A 404 -26.65 31.54 3.94
CA ALA A 404 -27.70 30.91 4.72
C ALA A 404 -27.47 30.95 6.25
N GLY A 405 -26.31 31.44 6.72
CA GLY A 405 -25.98 31.54 8.15
C GLY A 405 -25.64 30.19 8.81
N ALA A 406 -25.22 29.20 8.04
CA ALA A 406 -24.95 27.84 8.52
C ALA A 406 -23.49 27.59 8.95
N VAL A 407 -22.58 28.55 8.74
CA VAL A 407 -21.11 28.44 8.98
C VAL A 407 -20.58 29.64 9.75
#